data_AF-A0AAC9F7T3-F1
#
_entry.id   AF-A0AAC9F7T3-F1
#
_cell.length_a   1.000
_cell.length_b   1.000
_cell.length_c   1.000
_cell.angle_alpha   90.00
_cell.angle_beta   90.00
_cell.angle_gamma   90.00
#
_symmetry.space_group_name_H-M   'P 1'
#
loop_
_entity.id
_entity.type
_entity.pdbx_description
1 polymer ?
#
loop_
_entity_poly.entity_id
_entity_poly.type
_entity_poly.pdbx_seq_one_letter_code
_entity_poly.pdbx_strand_id
1 'polypeptide(L)'
;MELFSKKRTVVAIALSFTLGACGGGSDDTSDTLNENESYVETDSGGQVIVENPQGEIKTDGEVNSFAKISTLTGKHEYLGELAVTCSNDSSNYFETDKVVVFGSANLPVDDFKTAAALVEHQVEEVPQIFGTNWADYKSQRRNIAKFAIDNFVENYGDLPSAQSSLPSNYSDMSENEKAALAWDVYISGDNEKRLELVLEASNYAGYGWTADDVSHEGKVKVCLHEESNNSYIEAFYTGISLQAPSISIPDEYNQLIRKGLVQMMQESLSHSVHGNPLPLWYSEGQARYSGGLEVAERFEHEEVDVPMFVDAEDEYGMDSEFLELHYGMAFRYLFNTVDFEERMSLFNIVNVMAKDPSIYTQEGLPEGYDFEPGETSGLESAAFIKAWDEQYIIDEDFNDLTYNRFKHSYHQLLSQ
;
A
#
# COMPACT_ATOMS: atom_id res chain seq x y z
N MET A 1 -36.38 -23.70 -10.48
CA MET A 1 -35.27 -22.77 -10.19
C MET A 1 -34.07 -23.35 -10.93
N GLU A 2 -33.81 -22.83 -12.12
CA GLU A 2 -32.93 -23.44 -13.12
C GLU A 2 -31.46 -23.29 -12.71
N LEU A 3 -30.77 -24.43 -12.60
CA LEU A 3 -29.32 -24.54 -12.48
C LEU A 3 -28.71 -24.20 -13.84
N PHE A 4 -28.13 -23.00 -13.97
CA PHE A 4 -27.30 -22.64 -15.12
C PHE A 4 -25.95 -23.35 -15.02
N SER A 5 -25.84 -24.52 -15.64
CA SER A 5 -24.56 -25.13 -15.99
C SER A 5 -23.92 -24.33 -17.13
N LYS A 6 -23.07 -23.35 -16.80
CA LYS A 6 -22.13 -22.78 -17.77
C LYS A 6 -20.94 -23.73 -17.89
N LYS A 7 -20.87 -24.48 -18.99
CA LYS A 7 -19.64 -25.16 -19.40
C LYS A 7 -18.59 -24.09 -19.70
N ARG A 8 -17.61 -23.92 -18.80
CA ARG A 8 -16.45 -23.06 -19.02
C ARG A 8 -15.46 -23.79 -19.93
N THR A 9 -15.11 -23.15 -21.03
CA THR A 9 -14.00 -23.51 -21.89
C THR A 9 -12.72 -23.12 -21.15
N VAL A 10 -11.88 -24.11 -20.83
CA VAL A 10 -10.53 -23.88 -20.30
C VAL A 10 -9.71 -23.21 -21.39
N VAL A 11 -9.56 -21.89 -21.29
CA VAL A 11 -8.51 -21.17 -22.00
C VAL A 11 -7.36 -21.07 -21.01
N ALA A 12 -6.41 -22.00 -21.12
CA ALA A 12 -5.13 -21.89 -20.43
C ALA A 12 -4.39 -20.69 -21.01
N ILE A 13 -4.54 -19.52 -20.39
CA ILE A 13 -3.64 -18.40 -20.64
C ILE A 13 -2.42 -18.71 -19.78
N ALA A 14 -1.37 -19.23 -20.43
CA ALA A 14 -0.04 -19.14 -19.87
C ALA A 14 0.20 -17.66 -19.58
N LEU A 15 0.27 -17.29 -18.29
CA LEU A 15 0.93 -16.07 -17.86
C LEU A 15 2.31 -16.12 -18.51
N SER A 16 2.44 -15.39 -19.62
CA SER A 16 3.73 -15.19 -20.25
C SER A 16 4.44 -14.23 -19.34
N PHE A 17 5.06 -14.77 -18.29
CA PHE A 17 6.25 -14.17 -17.72
C PHE A 17 7.16 -13.95 -18.92
N THR A 18 7.28 -12.72 -19.38
CA THR A 18 8.40 -12.35 -20.23
C THR A 18 9.62 -12.48 -19.34
N LEU A 19 10.15 -13.71 -19.29
CA LEU A 19 11.50 -14.02 -18.87
C LEU A 19 12.40 -13.24 -19.83
N GLY A 20 12.69 -11.99 -19.49
CA GLY A 20 13.80 -11.25 -20.04
C GLY A 20 15.10 -11.79 -19.45
N ALA A 21 15.44 -13.05 -19.74
CA ALA A 21 16.73 -13.63 -19.38
C ALA A 21 17.13 -14.75 -20.36
N CYS A 22 17.86 -14.39 -21.41
CA CYS A 22 19.10 -15.04 -21.86
C CYS A 22 19.44 -14.63 -23.30
N GLY A 23 20.46 -13.77 -23.43
CA GLY A 23 21.17 -13.51 -24.67
C GLY A 23 22.67 -13.66 -24.46
N GLY A 24 23.11 -14.81 -23.93
CA GLY A 24 24.52 -15.22 -23.96
C GLY A 24 24.90 -15.59 -25.39
N GLY A 25 25.19 -14.57 -26.20
CA GLY A 25 25.69 -14.70 -27.57
C GLY A 25 26.76 -13.65 -27.78
N SER A 26 28.01 -14.08 -27.89
CA SER A 26 29.12 -13.23 -28.33
C SER A 26 28.93 -12.90 -29.81
N ASP A 27 28.12 -11.88 -30.09
CA ASP A 27 28.09 -11.18 -31.37
C ASP A 27 28.14 -9.68 -31.07
N ASP A 28 29.18 -9.02 -31.58
CA ASP A 28 29.38 -7.56 -31.56
C ASP A 28 28.30 -6.85 -32.41
N THR A 29 27.04 -6.93 -31.99
CA THR A 29 26.02 -5.97 -32.41
C THR A 29 26.03 -4.85 -31.40
N SER A 30 26.56 -3.69 -31.81
CA SER A 30 26.30 -2.45 -31.09
C SER A 30 24.81 -2.16 -31.18
N ASP A 31 24.03 -2.64 -30.21
CA ASP A 31 22.68 -2.14 -30.00
C ASP A 31 22.85 -0.66 -29.65
N THR A 32 22.67 0.18 -30.67
CA THR A 32 22.64 1.62 -30.48
C THR A 32 21.39 1.92 -29.69
N LEU A 33 21.56 2.30 -28.42
CA LEU A 33 20.49 2.84 -27.58
C LEU A 33 19.71 3.93 -28.35
N ASN A 34 18.40 3.96 -28.14
CA ASN A 34 17.59 5.08 -28.56
C ASN A 34 18.03 6.37 -27.81
N GLU A 35 17.70 7.54 -28.36
CA GLU A 35 18.12 8.84 -27.80
C GLU A 35 17.65 9.07 -26.34
N ASN A 36 16.61 8.36 -25.90
CA ASN A 36 16.03 8.43 -24.57
C ASN A 36 16.39 7.24 -23.67
N GLU A 37 17.19 6.28 -24.12
CA GLU A 37 17.57 5.12 -23.33
C GLU A 37 18.94 5.31 -22.65
N SER A 38 19.10 4.71 -21.48
CA SER A 38 20.40 4.62 -20.81
C SER A 38 20.64 3.22 -20.25
N TYR A 39 21.91 2.82 -20.23
CA TYR A 39 22.33 1.64 -19.45
C TYR A 39 22.44 2.00 -17.98
N VAL A 40 21.95 1.10 -17.16
CA VAL A 40 22.04 1.14 -15.71
C VAL A 40 22.59 -0.21 -15.25
N GLU A 41 23.56 -0.20 -14.36
CA GLU A 41 24.21 -1.40 -13.84
C GLU A 41 23.59 -1.78 -12.50
N THR A 42 23.25 -3.07 -12.32
CA THR A 42 22.79 -3.62 -11.04
C THR A 42 23.98 -3.95 -10.14
N ASP A 43 23.71 -4.21 -8.86
CA ASP A 43 24.74 -4.48 -7.85
C ASP A 43 25.62 -5.71 -8.19
N SER A 44 25.10 -6.68 -8.96
CA SER A 44 25.89 -7.83 -9.43
C SER A 44 26.66 -7.58 -10.74
N GLY A 45 26.54 -6.39 -11.32
CA GLY A 45 27.12 -6.03 -12.62
C GLY A 45 26.24 -6.36 -13.83
N GLY A 46 24.95 -6.64 -13.62
CA GLY A 46 23.98 -6.84 -14.69
C GLY A 46 23.65 -5.51 -15.39
N GLN A 47 23.49 -5.51 -16.71
CA GLN A 47 23.10 -4.32 -17.46
C GLN A 47 21.61 -4.31 -17.77
N VAL A 48 20.95 -3.20 -17.44
CA VAL A 48 19.54 -2.94 -17.70
C VAL A 48 19.43 -1.70 -18.59
N ILE A 49 18.55 -1.76 -19.60
CA ILE A 49 18.20 -0.60 -20.40
C ILE A 49 16.95 0.03 -19.77
N VAL A 50 17.04 1.32 -19.45
CA VAL A 50 15.91 2.11 -18.96
C VAL A 50 15.54 3.18 -19.97
N GLU A 51 14.24 3.34 -20.23
CA GLU A 51 13.71 4.45 -21.03
C GLU A 51 13.54 5.67 -20.11
N ASN A 52 14.37 6.70 -20.28
CA ASN A 52 14.30 7.90 -19.46
C ASN A 52 13.04 8.70 -19.81
N PRO A 53 12.14 8.94 -18.83
CA PRO A 53 10.93 9.69 -19.08
C PRO A 53 11.25 11.16 -19.34
N GLN A 54 10.38 11.81 -20.11
CA GLN A 54 10.46 13.24 -20.32
C GLN A 54 10.03 13.95 -19.04
N GLY A 55 10.88 14.83 -18.52
CA GLY A 55 10.62 15.56 -17.29
C GLY A 55 11.60 16.70 -17.08
N GLU A 56 11.35 17.49 -16.05
CA GLU A 56 12.18 18.65 -15.68
C GLU A 56 12.66 18.51 -14.24
N ILE A 57 13.94 18.78 -14.02
CA ILE A 57 14.50 18.93 -12.68
C ILE A 57 14.19 20.35 -12.20
N LYS A 58 13.51 20.46 -11.06
CA LYS A 58 13.20 21.71 -10.39
C LYS A 58 14.05 21.78 -9.13
N THR A 59 14.80 22.87 -8.99
CA THR A 59 15.70 23.10 -7.84
C THR A 59 15.17 24.15 -6.87
N ASP A 60 14.08 24.80 -7.22
CA ASP A 60 13.38 25.85 -6.48
C ASP A 60 11.86 25.59 -6.47
N GLY A 61 11.50 24.30 -6.40
CA GLY A 61 10.11 23.86 -6.32
C GLY A 61 9.39 24.35 -5.07
N GLU A 62 8.06 24.28 -5.10
CA GLU A 62 7.24 24.69 -3.97
C GLU A 62 7.57 23.87 -2.72
N VAL A 63 7.90 24.58 -1.65
CA VAL A 63 7.86 24.04 -0.28
C VAL A 63 6.48 23.41 -0.10
N ASN A 64 6.40 22.24 0.54
CA ASN A 64 5.15 21.47 0.75
C ASN A 64 4.76 20.51 -0.39
N SER A 65 5.56 20.38 -1.45
CA SER A 65 5.26 19.50 -2.59
C SER A 65 5.44 18.01 -2.27
N PHE A 66 6.41 17.64 -1.42
CA PHE A 66 6.60 16.27 -0.95
C PHE A 66 5.67 15.91 0.23
N ALA A 67 5.95 16.47 1.41
CA ALA A 67 5.22 16.21 2.64
C ALA A 67 4.45 17.46 3.08
N LYS A 68 3.17 17.30 3.38
CA LYS A 68 2.28 18.40 3.78
C LYS A 68 2.65 18.97 5.16
N ILE A 69 2.65 20.28 5.35
CA ILE A 69 3.04 20.96 6.59
C ILE A 69 1.81 21.26 7.43
N SER A 70 1.82 20.78 8.67
CA SER A 70 0.81 21.16 9.65
C SER A 70 1.06 22.58 10.15
N THR A 71 0.13 23.51 9.90
CA THR A 71 0.20 24.87 10.47
C THR A 71 0.05 24.90 11.99
N LEU A 72 -0.49 23.84 12.60
CA LEU A 72 -0.59 23.68 14.06
C LEU A 72 0.78 23.46 14.70
N THR A 73 1.58 22.57 14.12
CA THR A 73 2.86 22.14 14.72
C THR A 73 4.08 22.73 14.02
N GLY A 74 3.92 23.26 12.80
CA GLY A 74 4.99 23.67 11.91
C GLY A 74 5.84 22.51 11.37
N LYS A 75 5.40 21.26 11.58
CA LYS A 75 6.11 20.06 11.13
C LYS A 75 5.49 19.49 9.86
N HIS A 76 6.33 18.91 9.00
CA HIS A 76 5.88 18.07 7.91
C HIS A 76 5.14 16.85 8.44
N GLU A 77 4.17 16.38 7.68
CA GLU A 77 3.56 15.07 7.90
C GLU A 77 4.64 14.00 7.83
N TYR A 78 4.44 12.95 8.62
CA TYR A 78 5.34 11.81 8.64
C TYR A 78 4.95 10.82 7.55
N LEU A 79 5.89 10.54 6.63
CA LEU A 79 5.70 9.63 5.48
C LEU A 79 6.62 8.40 5.56
N GLY A 80 7.06 8.01 6.77
CA GLY A 80 8.03 6.92 6.96
C GLY A 80 9.43 7.44 7.25
N GLU A 81 10.30 6.57 7.78
CA GLU A 81 11.62 6.95 8.27
C GLU A 81 12.55 7.37 7.11
N LEU A 82 12.53 6.64 6.00
CA LEU A 82 13.38 6.94 4.83
C LEU A 82 12.89 8.18 4.07
N ALA A 83 11.59 8.48 4.16
CA ALA A 83 10.98 9.64 3.53
C ALA A 83 11.29 10.98 4.25
N VAL A 84 11.74 10.94 5.52
CA VAL A 84 12.02 12.15 6.31
C VAL A 84 13.02 13.07 5.62
N THR A 85 13.96 12.52 4.86
CA THR A 85 14.97 13.29 4.11
C THR A 85 14.31 14.23 3.10
N CYS A 86 13.38 13.73 2.29
CA CYS A 86 12.66 14.50 1.28
C CYS A 86 11.61 15.44 1.87
N SER A 87 11.09 15.16 3.06
CA SER A 87 10.25 16.12 3.80
C SER A 87 11.03 17.40 4.09
N ASN A 88 12.31 17.28 4.46
CA ASN A 88 13.17 18.43 4.74
C ASN A 88 13.69 19.12 3.46
N ASP A 89 13.85 18.39 2.35
CA ASP A 89 14.32 18.91 1.05
C ASP A 89 13.26 18.78 -0.05
N SER A 90 12.08 19.37 0.19
CA SER A 90 10.94 19.27 -0.74
C SER A 90 11.05 20.15 -1.99
N SER A 91 12.04 21.05 -2.07
CA SER A 91 12.19 21.99 -3.19
C SER A 91 12.97 21.42 -4.38
N ASN A 92 13.67 20.29 -4.21
CA ASN A 92 14.46 19.67 -5.27
C ASN A 92 13.81 18.37 -5.75
N TYR A 93 13.24 18.38 -6.95
CA TYR A 93 12.58 17.21 -7.51
C TYR A 93 12.57 17.16 -9.03
N PHE A 94 12.47 15.96 -9.57
CA PHE A 94 12.23 15.69 -10.99
C PHE A 94 10.78 15.25 -11.17
N GLU A 95 10.08 15.89 -12.10
CA GLU A 95 8.66 15.65 -12.32
C GLU A 95 8.39 15.16 -13.74
N THR A 96 7.56 14.12 -13.82
CA THR A 96 7.02 13.55 -15.05
C THR A 96 5.48 13.57 -15.00
N ASP A 97 4.81 12.96 -15.98
CA ASP A 97 3.35 12.87 -15.98
C ASP A 97 2.79 11.98 -14.85
N LYS A 98 3.53 10.95 -14.42
CA LYS A 98 3.04 9.96 -13.43
C LYS A 98 3.75 10.00 -12.09
N VAL A 99 4.99 10.48 -12.05
CA VAL A 99 5.87 10.38 -10.89
C VAL A 99 6.46 11.75 -10.56
N VAL A 100 6.71 11.98 -9.27
CA VAL A 100 7.54 13.10 -8.79
C VAL A 100 8.63 12.52 -7.90
N VAL A 101 9.89 12.64 -8.32
CA VAL A 101 11.05 12.11 -7.62
C VAL A 101 11.74 13.23 -6.85
N PHE A 102 11.74 13.13 -5.52
CA PHE A 102 12.38 14.04 -4.59
C PHE A 102 13.69 13.46 -4.10
N GLY A 103 14.61 14.31 -3.69
CA GLY A 103 15.89 13.89 -3.15
C GLY A 103 16.81 15.06 -2.87
N SER A 104 17.88 14.79 -2.13
CA SER A 104 18.95 15.74 -1.83
C SER A 104 19.48 16.42 -3.10
N ALA A 105 19.66 17.73 -3.06
CA ALA A 105 20.28 18.49 -4.16
C ALA A 105 21.73 18.07 -4.50
N ASN A 106 22.36 17.24 -3.65
CA ASN A 106 23.70 16.69 -3.90
C ASN A 106 23.67 15.42 -4.76
N LEU A 107 22.50 14.80 -4.95
CA LEU A 107 22.36 13.61 -5.78
C LEU A 107 22.53 13.95 -7.28
N PRO A 108 23.12 13.06 -8.08
CA PRO A 108 23.20 13.23 -9.52
C PRO A 108 21.80 13.33 -10.16
N VAL A 109 21.64 14.19 -11.17
CA VAL A 109 20.36 14.30 -11.92
C VAL A 109 19.95 12.96 -12.54
N ASP A 110 20.92 12.10 -12.88
CA ASP A 110 20.65 10.79 -13.46
C ASP A 110 19.99 9.82 -12.46
N ASP A 111 20.17 10.01 -11.15
CA ASP A 111 19.47 9.22 -10.12
C ASP A 111 17.97 9.52 -10.16
N PHE A 112 17.59 10.79 -10.29
CA PHE A 112 16.20 11.21 -10.39
C PHE A 112 15.53 10.65 -11.63
N LYS A 113 16.21 10.72 -12.78
CA LYS A 113 15.69 10.19 -14.06
C LYS A 113 15.57 8.67 -14.04
N THR A 114 16.60 7.99 -13.53
CA THR A 114 16.61 6.53 -13.42
C THR A 114 15.48 6.08 -12.52
N ALA A 115 15.35 6.63 -11.31
CA ALA A 115 14.25 6.29 -10.41
C ALA A 115 12.87 6.57 -11.02
N ALA A 116 12.70 7.69 -11.73
CA ALA A 116 11.46 7.96 -12.45
C ALA A 116 11.17 6.87 -13.50
N ALA A 117 12.16 6.50 -14.31
CA ALA A 117 12.03 5.45 -15.33
C ALA A 117 11.62 4.10 -14.72
N LEU A 118 12.32 3.69 -13.65
CA LEU A 118 12.08 2.42 -12.96
C LEU A 118 10.65 2.35 -12.39
N VAL A 119 10.17 3.45 -11.79
CA VAL A 119 8.86 3.50 -11.16
C VAL A 119 7.73 3.68 -12.17
N GLU A 120 7.89 4.56 -13.18
CA GLU A 120 6.84 4.83 -14.17
C GLU A 120 6.43 3.59 -14.96
N HIS A 121 7.38 2.71 -15.25
CA HIS A 121 7.11 1.43 -15.89
C HIS A 121 6.11 0.59 -15.08
N GLN A 122 6.19 0.66 -13.75
CA GLN A 122 5.38 -0.15 -12.84
C GLN A 122 4.01 0.49 -12.52
N VAL A 123 3.85 1.81 -12.67
CA VAL A 123 2.59 2.53 -12.31
C VAL A 123 1.36 1.98 -13.03
N GLU A 124 1.49 1.55 -14.28
CA GLU A 124 0.36 0.96 -15.04
C GLU A 124 0.23 -0.55 -14.86
N GLU A 125 1.33 -1.25 -14.56
CA GLU A 125 1.36 -2.71 -14.48
C GLU A 125 0.83 -3.22 -13.14
N VAL A 126 1.23 -2.59 -12.03
CA VAL A 126 0.87 -3.05 -10.68
C VAL A 126 -0.64 -3.10 -10.46
N PRO A 127 -1.45 -2.08 -10.83
CA PRO A 127 -2.91 -2.18 -10.73
C PRO A 127 -3.52 -3.35 -11.51
N GLN A 128 -2.90 -3.77 -12.62
CA GLN A 128 -3.40 -4.86 -13.46
C GLN A 128 -3.22 -6.23 -12.81
N ILE A 129 -2.24 -6.39 -11.91
CA ILE A 129 -2.07 -7.62 -11.10
C ILE A 129 -3.35 -7.92 -10.33
N PHE A 130 -4.01 -6.86 -9.86
CA PHE A 130 -5.24 -6.96 -9.12
C PHE A 130 -6.48 -6.90 -10.00
N GLY A 131 -6.38 -6.72 -11.32
CA GLY A 131 -7.53 -6.62 -12.23
C GLY A 131 -8.15 -5.23 -12.35
N THR A 132 -7.45 -4.18 -11.90
CA THR A 132 -7.86 -2.78 -12.01
C THR A 132 -6.89 -1.99 -12.89
N ASN A 133 -7.02 -0.66 -12.95
CA ASN A 133 -6.11 0.24 -13.65
C ASN A 133 -5.79 1.47 -12.81
N TRP A 134 -4.77 2.25 -13.23
CA TRP A 134 -4.30 3.41 -12.49
C TRP A 134 -5.38 4.49 -12.27
N ALA A 135 -6.26 4.70 -13.26
CA ALA A 135 -7.33 5.70 -13.14
C ALA A 135 -8.39 5.30 -12.10
N ASP A 136 -8.81 4.03 -12.12
CA ASP A 136 -9.78 3.50 -11.17
C ASP A 136 -9.22 3.48 -9.75
N TYR A 137 -7.97 3.05 -9.58
CA TYR A 137 -7.29 3.12 -8.28
C TYR A 137 -7.20 4.56 -7.74
N LYS A 138 -6.76 5.53 -8.56
CA LYS A 138 -6.67 6.94 -8.14
C LYS A 138 -8.01 7.53 -7.70
N SER A 139 -9.12 7.06 -8.26
CA SER A 139 -10.44 7.53 -7.86
C SER A 139 -10.87 7.03 -6.48
N GLN A 140 -10.27 5.93 -6.00
CA GLN A 140 -10.61 5.29 -4.73
C GLN A 140 -9.61 5.59 -3.61
N ARG A 141 -8.34 5.84 -3.95
CA ARG A 141 -7.30 6.11 -2.95
C ARG A 141 -7.62 7.36 -2.13
N ARG A 142 -7.21 7.34 -0.87
CA ARG A 142 -7.27 8.49 0.03
C ARG A 142 -5.98 9.29 -0.11
N ASN A 143 -6.12 10.59 -0.21
CA ASN A 143 -5.02 11.50 -0.55
C ASN A 143 -5.04 12.79 0.27
N ILE A 144 -5.72 12.80 1.42
CA ILE A 144 -5.75 13.94 2.33
C ILE A 144 -4.68 13.71 3.41
N ALA A 145 -3.90 14.74 3.71
CA ALA A 145 -2.84 14.72 4.70
C ALA A 145 -3.36 14.30 6.07
N LYS A 146 -2.65 13.37 6.72
CA LYS A 146 -3.09 12.77 7.98
C LYS A 146 -3.41 13.81 9.05
N PHE A 147 -2.59 14.85 9.21
CA PHE A 147 -2.82 15.89 10.22
C PHE A 147 -4.16 16.64 10.02
N ALA A 148 -4.64 16.74 8.78
CA ALA A 148 -5.90 17.40 8.49
C ALA A 148 -7.09 16.50 8.86
N ILE A 149 -6.93 15.20 8.65
CA ILE A 149 -7.89 14.19 9.11
C ILE A 149 -7.90 14.15 10.65
N ASP A 150 -6.74 14.12 11.30
CA ASP A 150 -6.61 14.17 12.76
C ASP A 150 -7.33 15.40 13.32
N ASN A 151 -7.11 16.57 12.71
CA ASN A 151 -7.79 17.79 13.12
C ASN A 151 -9.31 17.72 12.98
N PHE A 152 -9.81 17.14 11.88
CA PHE A 152 -11.25 16.90 11.72
C PHE A 152 -11.79 15.99 12.82
N VAL A 153 -11.13 14.87 13.09
CA VAL A 153 -11.56 13.90 14.10
C VAL A 153 -11.61 14.54 15.50
N GLU A 154 -10.60 15.32 15.86
CA GLU A 154 -10.53 16.04 17.14
C GLU A 154 -11.64 17.09 17.31
N ASN A 155 -12.08 17.73 16.23
CA ASN A 155 -12.99 18.88 16.29
C ASN A 155 -14.41 18.57 15.79
N TYR A 156 -14.68 17.32 15.36
CA TYR A 156 -15.94 16.93 14.73
C TYR A 156 -17.18 17.36 15.53
N GLY A 157 -17.17 17.11 16.85
CA GLY A 157 -18.29 17.43 17.73
C GLY A 157 -18.61 18.92 17.87
N ASP A 158 -17.69 19.79 17.48
CA ASP A 158 -17.89 21.24 17.54
C ASP A 158 -18.27 21.84 16.17
N LEU A 159 -18.17 21.06 15.09
CA LEU A 159 -18.45 21.55 13.75
C LEU A 159 -19.93 21.91 13.59
N PRO A 160 -20.25 23.09 13.02
CA PRO A 160 -21.64 23.48 12.75
C PRO A 160 -22.42 22.43 11.95
N SER A 161 -21.79 21.76 10.98
CA SER A 161 -22.43 20.70 10.19
C SER A 161 -22.75 19.44 11.00
N ALA A 162 -22.01 19.18 12.08
CA ALA A 162 -22.19 18.00 12.92
C ALA A 162 -23.26 18.20 14.02
N GLN A 163 -23.40 19.42 14.56
CA GLN A 163 -24.23 19.71 15.75
C GLN A 163 -25.64 19.11 15.73
N SER A 164 -26.32 19.14 14.58
CA SER A 164 -27.69 18.60 14.46
C SER A 164 -27.79 17.08 14.37
N SER A 165 -26.66 16.42 14.11
CA SER A 165 -26.57 14.98 13.83
C SER A 165 -25.89 14.21 14.96
N LEU A 166 -25.37 14.90 15.98
CA LEU A 166 -24.73 14.25 17.12
C LEU A 166 -25.74 13.44 17.93
N PRO A 167 -25.36 12.23 18.40
CA PRO A 167 -26.23 11.43 19.24
C PRO A 167 -26.49 12.12 20.58
N SER A 168 -27.63 11.84 21.21
CA SER A 168 -28.04 12.52 22.44
C SER A 168 -27.10 12.29 23.63
N ASN A 169 -26.32 11.21 23.60
CA ASN A 169 -25.30 10.87 24.61
C ASN A 169 -23.89 11.33 24.23
N TYR A 170 -23.71 12.15 23.18
CA TYR A 170 -22.39 12.57 22.70
C TYR A 170 -21.50 13.18 23.78
N SER A 171 -22.09 13.98 24.68
CA SER A 171 -21.35 14.60 25.80
C SER A 171 -20.78 13.59 26.80
N ASP A 172 -21.40 12.40 26.88
CA ASP A 172 -21.07 11.36 27.85
C ASP A 172 -20.17 10.27 27.26
N MET A 173 -19.95 10.29 25.93
CA MET A 173 -19.04 9.39 25.23
C MET A 173 -17.57 9.67 25.60
N SER A 174 -16.76 8.61 25.66
CA SER A 174 -15.31 8.70 25.75
C SER A 174 -14.71 9.32 24.49
N GLU A 175 -13.46 9.81 24.58
CA GLU A 175 -12.77 10.39 23.42
C GLU A 175 -12.59 9.39 22.27
N ASN A 176 -12.38 8.11 22.59
CA ASN A 176 -12.29 7.05 21.58
C ASN A 176 -13.63 6.85 20.85
N GLU A 177 -14.75 6.87 21.58
CA GLU A 177 -16.09 6.75 20.98
C GLU A 177 -16.43 7.98 20.10
N LYS A 178 -16.02 9.18 20.51
CA LYS A 178 -16.19 10.40 19.69
C LYS A 178 -15.33 10.35 18.43
N ALA A 179 -14.08 9.91 18.55
CA ALA A 179 -13.17 9.76 17.43
C ALA A 179 -13.69 8.72 16.42
N ALA A 180 -14.21 7.59 16.92
CA ALA A 180 -14.84 6.56 16.08
C ALA A 180 -16.07 7.10 15.34
N LEU A 181 -16.92 7.89 16.00
CA LEU A 181 -18.07 8.54 15.36
C LEU A 181 -17.64 9.53 14.26
N ALA A 182 -16.63 10.35 14.52
CA ALA A 182 -16.08 11.27 13.52
C ALA A 182 -15.51 10.50 12.33
N TRP A 183 -14.76 9.43 12.60
CA TRP A 183 -14.19 8.55 11.59
C TRP A 183 -15.27 7.92 10.70
N ASP A 184 -16.37 7.41 11.28
CA ASP A 184 -17.51 6.85 10.54
C ASP A 184 -18.10 7.86 9.53
N VAL A 185 -18.27 9.11 9.96
CA VAL A 185 -18.76 10.19 9.10
C VAL A 185 -17.77 10.48 7.96
N TYR A 186 -16.48 10.49 8.26
CA TYR A 186 -15.42 10.73 7.27
C TYR A 186 -15.35 9.62 6.21
N ILE A 187 -15.30 8.35 6.63
CA ILE A 187 -15.14 7.23 5.69
C ILE A 187 -16.39 6.99 4.84
N SER A 188 -17.57 7.32 5.36
CA SER A 188 -18.84 7.24 4.63
C SER A 188 -18.96 8.27 3.50
N GLY A 189 -18.18 9.36 3.56
CA GLY A 189 -18.10 10.36 2.50
C GLY A 189 -17.27 9.90 1.30
N ASP A 190 -17.56 10.45 0.12
CA ASP A 190 -16.64 10.40 -1.02
C ASP A 190 -15.48 11.40 -0.84
N ASN A 191 -14.56 11.46 -1.81
CA ASN A 191 -13.38 12.34 -1.71
C ASN A 191 -13.75 13.84 -1.60
N GLU A 192 -14.81 14.28 -2.30
CA GLU A 192 -15.28 15.66 -2.21
C GLU A 192 -15.83 15.94 -0.81
N LYS A 193 -16.65 15.02 -0.27
CA LYS A 193 -17.21 15.17 1.07
C LYS A 193 -16.14 15.14 2.15
N ARG A 194 -15.17 14.23 2.06
CA ARG A 194 -14.03 14.15 2.98
C ARG A 194 -13.23 15.45 3.00
N LEU A 195 -12.98 16.02 1.82
CA LEU A 195 -12.29 17.31 1.69
C LEU A 195 -13.12 18.45 2.32
N GLU A 196 -14.43 18.50 2.07
CA GLU A 196 -15.32 19.48 2.70
C GLU A 196 -15.24 19.43 4.23
N LEU A 197 -15.30 18.23 4.81
CA LEU A 197 -15.24 18.01 6.25
C LEU A 197 -13.93 18.52 6.88
N VAL A 198 -12.78 18.20 6.28
CA VAL A 198 -11.48 18.67 6.80
C VAL A 198 -11.30 20.17 6.66
N LEU A 199 -11.83 20.78 5.60
CA LEU A 199 -11.77 22.23 5.41
C LEU A 199 -12.70 22.97 6.37
N GLU A 200 -13.87 22.42 6.71
CA GLU A 200 -14.73 22.97 7.75
C GLU A 200 -14.03 22.94 9.12
N ALA A 201 -13.45 21.80 9.49
CA ALA A 201 -12.70 21.66 10.73
C ALA A 201 -11.51 22.63 10.80
N SER A 202 -10.81 22.79 9.69
CA SER A 202 -9.72 23.76 9.57
C SER A 202 -10.17 25.19 9.83
N ASN A 203 -11.31 25.60 9.29
CA ASN A 203 -11.88 26.92 9.51
C ASN A 203 -12.34 27.11 10.95
N TYR A 204 -12.97 26.09 11.54
CA TYR A 204 -13.40 26.12 12.94
C TYR A 204 -12.22 26.29 13.89
N ALA A 205 -11.15 25.51 13.70
CA ALA A 205 -9.94 25.58 14.51
C ALA A 205 -9.06 26.82 14.19
N GLY A 206 -9.42 27.60 13.17
CA GLY A 206 -8.75 28.85 12.81
C GLY A 206 -7.47 28.69 11.98
N TYR A 207 -7.24 27.51 11.39
CA TYR A 207 -6.10 27.29 10.48
C TYR A 207 -6.37 27.84 9.08
N GLY A 208 -7.60 27.72 8.58
CA GLY A 208 -8.02 28.27 7.29
C GLY A 208 -7.30 27.64 6.08
N TRP A 209 -7.07 26.32 6.11
CA TRP A 209 -6.48 25.57 5.01
C TRP A 209 -7.33 25.66 3.75
N THR A 210 -6.65 25.57 2.62
CA THR A 210 -7.22 25.35 1.28
C THR A 210 -7.08 23.88 0.90
N ALA A 211 -7.70 23.48 -0.21
CA ALA A 211 -7.57 22.12 -0.73
C ALA A 211 -6.11 21.74 -1.02
N ASP A 212 -5.31 22.67 -1.54
CA ASP A 212 -3.92 22.45 -1.94
C ASP A 212 -2.99 22.27 -0.72
N ASP A 213 -3.35 22.84 0.42
CA ASP A 213 -2.60 22.71 1.67
C ASP A 213 -2.65 21.28 2.24
N VAL A 214 -3.74 20.55 1.97
CA VAL A 214 -4.03 19.26 2.60
C VAL A 214 -4.16 18.10 1.62
N SER A 215 -4.37 18.35 0.33
CA SER A 215 -4.56 17.29 -0.67
C SER A 215 -3.27 16.95 -1.40
N HIS A 216 -3.03 15.67 -1.60
CA HIS A 216 -1.95 15.15 -2.42
C HIS A 216 -2.39 14.98 -3.88
N GLU A 217 -1.53 15.40 -4.79
CA GLU A 217 -1.73 15.24 -6.23
C GLU A 217 -1.79 13.78 -6.68
N GLY A 218 -2.34 13.56 -7.88
CA GLY A 218 -2.55 12.27 -8.54
C GLY A 218 -1.31 11.42 -8.87
N LYS A 219 -0.10 11.90 -8.58
CA LYS A 219 1.17 11.23 -8.96
C LYS A 219 1.68 10.31 -7.85
N VAL A 220 2.58 9.40 -8.20
CA VAL A 220 3.37 8.63 -7.22
C VAL A 220 4.56 9.50 -6.79
N LYS A 221 4.72 9.71 -5.49
CA LYS A 221 5.91 10.38 -4.96
C LYS A 221 7.02 9.35 -4.76
N VAL A 222 8.24 9.69 -5.14
CA VAL A 222 9.42 8.87 -4.89
C VAL A 222 10.37 9.70 -4.04
N CYS A 223 10.79 9.21 -2.88
CA CYS A 223 11.84 9.85 -2.10
C CYS A 223 13.15 9.09 -2.25
N LEU A 224 14.17 9.73 -2.83
CA LEU A 224 15.51 9.18 -2.89
C LEU A 224 16.20 9.34 -1.54
N HIS A 225 16.58 8.23 -0.92
CA HIS A 225 17.38 8.23 0.30
C HIS A 225 18.81 7.76 0.06
N GLU A 226 19.73 8.27 0.88
CA GLU A 226 21.17 8.00 0.80
C GLU A 226 21.65 6.97 1.84
N GLU A 227 20.73 6.45 2.67
CA GLU A 227 21.04 5.53 3.76
C GLU A 227 21.40 4.13 3.23
N SER A 228 22.69 3.76 3.28
CA SER A 228 23.21 2.52 2.68
C SER A 228 22.88 1.23 3.44
N ASN A 229 22.51 1.32 4.72
CA ASN A 229 22.25 0.15 5.59
C ASN A 229 20.76 -0.07 5.86
N ASN A 230 19.88 0.67 5.19
CA ASN A 230 18.44 0.53 5.30
C ASN A 230 17.88 -0.23 4.09
N SER A 231 16.59 -0.58 4.16
CA SER A 231 15.86 -1.22 3.07
C SER A 231 16.00 -0.43 1.75
N TYR A 232 16.06 -1.15 0.64
CA TYR A 232 16.06 -0.54 -0.71
C TYR A 232 14.77 0.24 -1.00
N ILE A 233 13.65 -0.21 -0.42
CA ILE A 233 12.33 0.38 -0.60
C ILE A 233 11.53 0.40 0.71
N GLU A 234 10.79 1.49 0.94
CA GLU A 234 9.78 1.62 1.99
C GLU A 234 8.54 2.28 1.37
N ALA A 235 7.35 1.74 1.58
CA ALA A 235 6.12 2.34 1.06
C ALA A 235 5.57 3.40 2.03
N PHE A 236 4.84 4.37 1.46
CA PHE A 236 3.97 5.26 2.22
C PHE A 236 2.71 5.57 1.41
N TYR A 237 1.65 6.05 2.05
CA TYR A 237 0.32 6.20 1.42
C TYR A 237 0.25 7.10 0.16
N THR A 238 1.29 7.88 -0.17
CA THR A 238 1.38 8.70 -1.39
C THR A 238 2.51 8.30 -2.34
N GLY A 239 3.29 7.28 -2.01
CA GLY A 239 4.51 6.97 -2.74
C GLY A 239 5.39 5.88 -2.13
N ILE A 240 6.67 5.91 -2.51
CA ILE A 240 7.71 5.03 -2.01
C ILE A 240 8.99 5.81 -1.72
N SER A 241 9.74 5.40 -0.71
CA SER A 241 11.15 5.74 -0.57
C SER A 241 11.96 4.71 -1.33
N LEU A 242 12.96 5.15 -2.09
CA LEU A 242 13.82 4.32 -2.92
C LEU A 242 15.26 4.71 -2.66
N GLN A 243 16.15 3.74 -2.52
CA GLN A 243 17.57 4.04 -2.38
C GLN A 243 18.08 4.69 -3.67
N ALA A 244 18.90 5.72 -3.55
CA ALA A 244 19.39 6.45 -4.72
C ALA A 244 20.13 5.50 -5.69
N PRO A 245 19.80 5.50 -6.99
CA PRO A 245 20.41 4.62 -7.99
C PRO A 245 21.94 4.63 -8.04
N SER A 246 22.59 5.74 -7.70
CA SER A 246 24.06 5.81 -7.60
C SER A 246 24.66 5.05 -6.41
N ILE A 247 23.84 4.59 -5.47
CA ILE A 247 24.24 3.84 -4.28
C ILE A 247 24.04 2.34 -4.48
N SER A 248 22.85 1.93 -4.92
CA SER A 248 22.52 0.52 -5.15
C SER A 248 21.31 0.38 -6.07
N ILE A 249 21.37 -0.66 -6.89
CA ILE A 249 20.26 -1.17 -7.69
C ILE A 249 20.32 -2.70 -7.59
N PRO A 250 19.55 -3.31 -6.68
CA PRO A 250 19.53 -4.76 -6.53
C PRO A 250 19.12 -5.46 -7.82
N ASP A 251 19.57 -6.70 -8.04
CA ASP A 251 19.22 -7.45 -9.25
C ASP A 251 17.70 -7.66 -9.40
N GLU A 252 16.99 -7.71 -8.27
CA GLU A 252 15.54 -7.84 -8.16
C GLU A 252 14.82 -6.49 -7.96
N TYR A 253 15.44 -5.36 -8.35
CA TYR A 253 14.87 -4.02 -8.19
C TYR A 253 13.43 -3.91 -8.73
N ASN A 254 13.12 -4.59 -9.85
CA ASN A 254 11.79 -4.57 -10.44
C ASN A 254 10.75 -5.18 -9.49
N GLN A 255 11.08 -6.31 -8.89
CA GLN A 255 10.23 -7.01 -7.94
C GLN A 255 10.06 -6.21 -6.64
N LEU A 256 11.15 -5.59 -6.16
CA LEU A 256 11.12 -4.73 -4.98
C LEU A 256 10.25 -3.48 -5.21
N ILE A 257 10.41 -2.78 -6.35
CA ILE A 257 9.57 -1.63 -6.71
C ILE A 257 8.11 -2.03 -6.81
N ARG A 258 7.80 -3.19 -7.42
CA ARG A 258 6.43 -3.72 -7.45
C ARG A 258 5.90 -3.98 -6.04
N LYS A 259 6.68 -4.63 -5.15
CA LYS A 259 6.30 -4.84 -3.74
C LYS A 259 5.92 -3.52 -3.07
N GLY A 260 6.79 -2.50 -3.17
CA GLY A 260 6.53 -1.19 -2.56
C GLY A 260 5.32 -0.46 -3.15
N LEU A 261 5.08 -0.57 -4.46
CA LEU A 261 3.88 0.03 -5.07
C LEU A 261 2.59 -0.71 -4.67
N VAL A 262 2.63 -2.03 -4.47
CA VAL A 262 1.49 -2.78 -3.89
C VAL A 262 1.19 -2.30 -2.47
N GLN A 263 2.22 -2.14 -1.63
CA GLN A 263 2.06 -1.62 -0.26
C GLN A 263 1.54 -0.17 -0.27
N MET A 264 2.07 0.69 -1.14
CA MET A 264 1.54 2.05 -1.34
C MET A 264 0.05 2.02 -1.69
N MET A 265 -0.36 1.10 -2.60
CA MET A 265 -1.76 0.94 -2.95
C MET A 265 -2.62 0.50 -1.76
N GLN A 266 -2.15 -0.45 -0.97
CA GLN A 266 -2.82 -0.90 0.26
C GLN A 266 -2.98 0.26 1.25
N GLU A 267 -1.88 0.94 1.57
CA GLU A 267 -1.86 2.03 2.55
C GLU A 267 -2.72 3.22 2.13
N SER A 268 -2.70 3.59 0.85
CA SER A 268 -3.50 4.74 0.38
C SER A 268 -5.01 4.46 0.45
N LEU A 269 -5.43 3.19 0.28
CA LEU A 269 -6.84 2.81 0.39
C LEU A 269 -7.27 2.76 1.85
N SER A 270 -6.39 2.29 2.74
CA SER A 270 -6.66 2.17 4.17
C SER A 270 -6.31 3.41 4.99
N HIS A 271 -5.64 4.42 4.40
CA HIS A 271 -5.10 5.61 5.09
C HIS A 271 -6.11 6.21 6.07
N SER A 272 -5.73 6.29 7.34
CA SER A 272 -6.60 6.69 8.43
C SER A 272 -5.81 7.35 9.56
N VAL A 273 -6.54 7.90 10.54
CA VAL A 273 -5.95 8.44 11.76
C VAL A 273 -5.38 7.37 12.69
N HIS A 274 -5.67 6.10 12.42
CA HIS A 274 -5.45 4.95 13.30
C HIS A 274 -4.41 3.95 12.74
N GLY A 275 -3.74 4.24 11.62
CA GLY A 275 -2.69 3.38 11.03
C GLY A 275 -3.21 2.34 10.03
N ASN A 276 -2.33 1.45 9.53
CA ASN A 276 -2.70 0.40 8.58
C ASN A 276 -3.39 -0.77 9.31
N PRO A 277 -4.67 -1.10 9.04
CA PRO A 277 -5.42 -2.13 9.76
C PRO A 277 -5.36 -3.53 9.10
N LEU A 278 -4.55 -3.67 8.06
CA LEU A 278 -4.27 -4.94 7.41
C LEU A 278 -3.37 -5.81 8.28
N PRO A 279 -3.63 -7.12 8.39
CA PRO A 279 -2.66 -8.02 8.96
C PRO A 279 -1.32 -7.99 8.24
N LEU A 280 -0.23 -8.06 9.01
CA LEU A 280 1.11 -8.00 8.43
C LEU A 280 1.35 -9.18 7.49
N TRP A 281 0.96 -10.40 7.90
CA TRP A 281 1.07 -11.58 7.05
C TRP A 281 0.34 -11.40 5.70
N TYR A 282 -0.82 -10.72 5.72
CA TYR A 282 -1.62 -10.50 4.52
C TYR A 282 -1.03 -9.39 3.65
N SER A 283 -0.69 -8.24 4.25
CA SER A 283 -0.18 -7.07 3.53
C SER A 283 1.19 -7.36 2.92
N GLU A 284 2.15 -7.82 3.71
CA GLU A 284 3.47 -8.23 3.24
C GLU A 284 3.39 -9.44 2.30
N GLY A 285 2.56 -10.44 2.63
CA GLY A 285 2.38 -11.62 1.78
C GLY A 285 1.82 -11.28 0.40
N GLN A 286 0.79 -10.42 0.35
CA GLN A 286 0.23 -9.91 -0.90
C GLN A 286 1.27 -9.13 -1.69
N ALA A 287 1.98 -8.21 -1.04
CA ALA A 287 2.98 -7.36 -1.70
C ALA A 287 4.17 -8.18 -2.23
N ARG A 288 4.70 -9.10 -1.44
CA ARG A 288 5.83 -9.95 -1.80
C ARG A 288 5.49 -10.87 -2.97
N TYR A 289 4.38 -11.61 -2.85
CA TYR A 289 3.97 -12.54 -3.90
C TYR A 289 3.58 -11.80 -5.20
N SER A 290 2.82 -10.70 -5.10
CA SER A 290 2.43 -9.89 -6.26
C SER A 290 3.62 -9.16 -6.89
N GLY A 291 4.62 -8.80 -6.08
CA GLY A 291 5.89 -8.26 -6.54
C GLY A 291 6.70 -9.27 -7.37
N GLY A 292 6.39 -10.57 -7.25
CA GLY A 292 7.13 -11.64 -7.91
C GLY A 292 8.44 -12.00 -7.20
N LEU A 293 8.55 -11.65 -5.91
CA LEU A 293 9.65 -12.08 -5.05
C LEU A 293 9.49 -13.56 -4.69
N GLU A 294 10.60 -14.19 -4.29
CA GLU A 294 10.59 -15.55 -3.78
C GLU A 294 9.70 -15.67 -2.54
N VAL A 295 9.03 -16.82 -2.40
CA VAL A 295 8.19 -17.16 -1.25
C VAL A 295 8.51 -18.58 -0.81
N ALA A 296 8.24 -18.91 0.45
CA ALA A 296 8.44 -20.26 0.97
C ALA A 296 7.67 -21.30 0.16
N GLU A 297 8.23 -22.50 0.08
CA GLU A 297 7.62 -23.60 -0.64
C GLU A 297 6.51 -24.25 0.15
N ARG A 298 5.47 -24.72 -0.55
CA ARG A 298 4.25 -25.26 0.09
C ARG A 298 4.54 -26.31 1.15
N PHE A 299 5.57 -27.15 0.97
CA PHE A 299 5.93 -28.20 1.93
C PHE A 299 6.56 -27.67 3.24
N GLU A 300 6.97 -26.40 3.28
CA GLU A 300 7.52 -25.71 4.45
C GLU A 300 6.41 -25.16 5.36
N HIS A 301 5.13 -25.41 5.02
CA HIS A 301 4.00 -24.87 5.77
C HIS A 301 3.99 -25.22 7.26
N GLU A 302 4.63 -26.30 7.71
CA GLU A 302 4.68 -26.70 9.14
C GLU A 302 5.68 -25.91 9.99
N GLU A 303 6.50 -25.03 9.38
CA GLU A 303 7.55 -24.31 10.10
C GLU A 303 7.03 -23.16 10.94
N VAL A 304 5.92 -22.54 10.52
CA VAL A 304 5.31 -21.37 11.19
C VAL A 304 3.83 -21.22 10.81
N ASP A 305 3.01 -20.80 11.77
CA ASP A 305 1.57 -20.57 11.59
C ASP A 305 1.27 -19.07 11.42
N VAL A 306 1.69 -18.53 10.28
CA VAL A 306 1.64 -17.07 10.05
C VAL A 306 0.24 -16.44 10.12
N PRO A 307 -0.87 -17.10 9.72
CA PRO A 307 -2.20 -16.50 9.88
C PRO A 307 -2.65 -16.41 11.34
N MET A 308 -1.97 -17.09 12.27
CA MET A 308 -2.28 -17.02 13.70
C MET A 308 -1.64 -15.82 14.39
N PHE A 309 -0.74 -15.08 13.73
CA PHE A 309 -0.10 -13.91 14.31
C PHE A 309 -1.10 -12.76 14.43
N VAL A 310 -1.39 -12.38 15.67
CA VAL A 310 -2.37 -11.34 16.02
C VAL A 310 -1.71 -10.17 16.75
N ASP A 311 -0.52 -10.36 17.31
CA ASP A 311 0.28 -9.31 17.94
C ASP A 311 1.77 -9.34 17.53
N ALA A 312 2.50 -8.29 17.91
CA ALA A 312 3.93 -8.18 17.62
C ALA A 312 4.79 -9.16 18.45
N GLU A 313 4.27 -9.71 19.55
CA GLU A 313 4.98 -10.69 20.37
C GLU A 313 5.03 -12.06 19.68
N ASP A 314 4.02 -12.38 18.86
CA ASP A 314 3.99 -13.57 18.03
C ASP A 314 5.19 -13.63 17.07
N GLU A 315 5.66 -12.47 16.60
CA GLU A 315 6.82 -12.36 15.70
C GLU A 315 8.18 -12.33 16.43
N TYR A 316 8.16 -12.20 17.76
CA TYR A 316 9.35 -11.89 18.54
C TYR A 316 10.43 -12.99 18.45
N GLY A 317 11.62 -12.59 17.99
CA GLY A 317 12.78 -13.47 17.89
C GLY A 317 12.86 -14.30 16.61
N MET A 318 11.93 -14.10 15.68
CA MET A 318 12.03 -14.68 14.33
C MET A 318 12.79 -13.75 13.39
N ASP A 319 13.38 -14.35 12.36
CA ASP A 319 14.05 -13.63 11.29
C ASP A 319 13.03 -13.02 10.33
N SER A 320 13.21 -11.75 9.95
CA SER A 320 12.23 -11.02 9.15
C SER A 320 12.10 -11.57 7.73
N GLU A 321 13.21 -12.00 7.12
CA GLU A 321 13.19 -12.58 5.77
C GLU A 321 12.47 -13.93 5.78
N PHE A 322 12.73 -14.76 6.79
CA PHE A 322 11.99 -15.99 7.04
C PHE A 322 10.47 -15.75 7.13
N LEU A 323 10.05 -14.78 7.95
CA LEU A 323 8.63 -14.45 8.09
C LEU A 323 8.01 -13.98 6.78
N GLU A 324 8.67 -13.07 6.07
CA GLU A 324 8.17 -12.58 4.79
C GLU A 324 8.01 -13.68 3.74
N LEU A 325 8.93 -14.65 3.67
CA LEU A 325 8.82 -15.82 2.79
C LEU A 325 7.55 -16.62 3.09
N HIS A 326 7.25 -16.86 4.37
CA HIS A 326 6.06 -17.59 4.82
C HIS A 326 4.76 -16.79 4.67
N TYR A 327 4.79 -15.46 4.85
CA TYR A 327 3.67 -14.57 4.51
C TYR A 327 3.33 -14.66 3.02
N GLY A 328 4.35 -14.62 2.16
CA GLY A 328 4.19 -14.80 0.73
C GLY A 328 3.61 -16.16 0.36
N MET A 329 3.97 -17.24 1.06
CA MET A 329 3.40 -18.57 0.86
C MET A 329 1.91 -18.61 1.23
N ALA A 330 1.54 -18.05 2.39
CA ALA A 330 0.15 -18.00 2.83
C ALA A 330 -0.72 -17.24 1.82
N PHE A 331 -0.25 -16.09 1.32
CA PHE A 331 -0.96 -15.36 0.28
C PHE A 331 -0.99 -16.10 -1.06
N ARG A 332 0.12 -16.75 -1.46
CA ARG A 332 0.22 -17.55 -2.70
C ARG A 332 -0.85 -18.63 -2.74
N TYR A 333 -1.14 -19.29 -1.60
CA TYR A 333 -2.23 -20.26 -1.51
C TYR A 333 -3.55 -19.64 -1.96
N LEU A 334 -3.96 -18.54 -1.30
CA LEU A 334 -5.22 -17.84 -1.59
C LEU A 334 -5.30 -17.37 -3.05
N PHE A 335 -4.22 -16.77 -3.56
CA PHE A 335 -4.18 -16.25 -4.92
C PHE A 335 -4.37 -17.35 -5.98
N ASN A 336 -3.92 -18.56 -5.68
CA ASN A 336 -4.04 -19.71 -6.56
C ASN A 336 -5.36 -20.48 -6.41
N THR A 337 -6.03 -20.40 -5.25
CA THR A 337 -7.35 -21.03 -5.06
C THR A 337 -8.49 -20.20 -5.63
N VAL A 338 -8.34 -18.87 -5.69
CA VAL A 338 -9.36 -17.97 -6.24
C VAL A 338 -9.28 -17.93 -7.77
N ASP A 339 -10.44 -18.08 -8.42
CA ASP A 339 -10.58 -17.98 -9.88
C ASP A 339 -9.97 -16.66 -10.40
N PHE A 340 -9.35 -16.68 -11.57
CA PHE A 340 -8.71 -15.48 -12.13
C PHE A 340 -9.67 -14.28 -12.23
N GLU A 341 -10.94 -14.53 -12.60
CA GLU A 341 -11.99 -13.49 -12.69
C GLU A 341 -12.34 -12.89 -11.32
N GLU A 342 -12.00 -13.58 -10.23
CA GLU A 342 -12.36 -13.26 -8.85
C GLU A 342 -11.17 -12.76 -8.02
N ARG A 343 -9.92 -12.82 -8.51
CA ARG A 343 -8.71 -12.37 -7.78
C ARG A 343 -8.75 -10.92 -7.31
N MET A 344 -9.51 -10.07 -8.02
CA MET A 344 -9.85 -8.71 -7.57
C MET A 344 -10.41 -8.68 -6.14
N SER A 345 -11.11 -9.73 -5.73
CA SER A 345 -11.73 -9.83 -4.40
C SER A 345 -10.69 -9.74 -3.29
N LEU A 346 -9.53 -10.38 -3.46
CA LEU A 346 -8.43 -10.34 -2.49
C LEU A 346 -7.95 -8.89 -2.29
N PHE A 347 -7.74 -8.14 -3.36
CA PHE A 347 -7.37 -6.72 -3.24
C PHE A 347 -8.53 -5.86 -2.72
N ASN A 348 -9.78 -6.19 -3.07
CA ASN A 348 -10.97 -5.48 -2.59
C ASN A 348 -11.17 -5.58 -1.07
N ILE A 349 -10.61 -6.59 -0.39
CA ILE A 349 -10.62 -6.66 1.08
C ILE A 349 -10.11 -5.35 1.69
N VAL A 350 -9.06 -4.76 1.12
CA VAL A 350 -8.51 -3.47 1.57
C VAL A 350 -9.53 -2.34 1.46
N ASN A 351 -10.21 -2.25 0.33
CA ASN A 351 -11.19 -1.21 0.07
C ASN A 351 -12.48 -1.39 0.90
N VAL A 352 -12.91 -2.65 1.10
CA VAL A 352 -14.08 -2.98 1.92
C VAL A 352 -13.80 -2.66 3.38
N MET A 353 -12.67 -3.14 3.93
CA MET A 353 -12.34 -2.87 5.34
C MET A 353 -12.23 -1.36 5.59
N ALA A 354 -11.65 -0.62 4.64
CA ALA A 354 -11.44 0.81 4.80
C ALA A 354 -12.77 1.58 4.97
N LYS A 355 -13.87 1.05 4.46
CA LYS A 355 -15.22 1.65 4.57
C LYS A 355 -15.99 1.15 5.80
N ASP A 356 -15.43 0.23 6.57
CA ASP A 356 -16.04 -0.26 7.79
C ASP A 356 -15.59 0.61 8.99
N PRO A 357 -16.52 1.26 9.70
CA PRO A 357 -16.18 2.08 10.87
C PRO A 357 -15.65 1.27 12.06
N SER A 358 -15.89 -0.04 12.08
CA SER A 358 -15.45 -0.96 13.13
C SER A 358 -14.00 -1.43 13.00
N ILE A 359 -13.24 -0.86 12.06
CA ILE A 359 -11.85 -1.21 11.72
C ILE A 359 -10.85 -1.18 12.89
N TYR A 360 -11.18 -0.48 13.99
CA TYR A 360 -10.38 -0.48 15.23
C TYR A 360 -11.20 -0.84 16.46
N THR A 361 -12.35 -1.48 16.27
CA THR A 361 -13.21 -1.95 17.36
C THR A 361 -13.40 -3.46 17.25
N GLN A 362 -13.77 -4.09 18.36
CA GLN A 362 -14.16 -5.50 18.37
C GLN A 362 -15.62 -5.70 17.96
N GLU A 363 -16.33 -4.63 17.61
CA GLU A 363 -17.77 -4.66 17.39
C GLU A 363 -18.12 -5.43 16.11
N GLY A 364 -18.91 -6.49 16.26
CA GLY A 364 -19.39 -7.29 15.13
C GLY A 364 -18.50 -8.47 14.73
N LEU A 365 -17.54 -8.88 15.56
CA LEU A 365 -16.91 -10.20 15.43
C LEU A 365 -17.92 -11.32 15.75
N PRO A 366 -17.82 -12.50 15.10
CA PRO A 366 -18.61 -13.68 15.47
C PRO A 366 -18.40 -14.07 16.95
N GLU A 367 -19.45 -14.57 17.60
CA GLU A 367 -19.37 -15.05 18.99
C GLU A 367 -18.37 -16.22 19.10
N GLY A 368 -17.34 -16.08 19.94
CA GLY A 368 -16.30 -17.10 20.16
C GLY A 368 -15.14 -17.09 19.17
N TYR A 369 -14.95 -15.99 18.42
CA TYR A 369 -13.75 -15.79 17.60
C TYR A 369 -12.50 -15.66 18.48
N ASP A 370 -11.45 -16.43 18.19
CA ASP A 370 -10.20 -16.44 18.96
C ASP A 370 -9.36 -15.21 18.61
N PHE A 371 -9.51 -14.16 19.43
CA PHE A 371 -8.87 -12.86 19.26
C PHE A 371 -8.61 -12.24 20.63
N GLU A 372 -7.35 -11.96 20.94
CA GLU A 372 -6.96 -11.08 22.04
C GLU A 372 -6.50 -9.74 21.45
N PRO A 373 -7.07 -8.59 21.87
CA PRO A 373 -6.59 -7.30 21.40
C PRO A 373 -5.18 -7.06 21.94
N GLY A 374 -4.20 -6.90 21.05
CA GLY A 374 -2.92 -6.31 21.43
C GLY A 374 -3.14 -4.90 21.98
N GLU A 375 -2.61 -4.59 23.17
CA GLU A 375 -2.70 -3.25 23.78
C GLU A 375 -1.98 -2.18 22.94
N THR A 376 -1.16 -2.60 21.98
CA THR A 376 -0.45 -1.78 21.01
C THR A 376 -0.41 -2.52 19.67
N SER A 377 -0.90 -1.90 18.59
CA SER A 377 -0.68 -2.35 17.20
C SER A 377 -1.02 -3.82 16.90
N GLY A 378 -2.24 -4.24 17.22
CA GLY A 378 -2.74 -5.56 16.80
C GLY A 378 -2.62 -5.75 15.28
N LEU A 379 -2.06 -6.88 14.87
CA LEU A 379 -1.87 -7.28 13.47
C LEU A 379 -3.17 -7.82 12.85
N GLU A 380 -4.35 -7.64 13.46
CA GLU A 380 -5.62 -8.14 12.92
C GLU A 380 -6.79 -7.26 13.35
N SER A 381 -7.71 -6.96 12.43
CA SER A 381 -8.87 -6.08 12.69
C SER A 381 -10.21 -6.74 12.36
N ALA A 382 -11.28 -6.39 13.11
CA ALA A 382 -12.62 -6.92 12.84
C ALA A 382 -13.13 -6.57 11.44
N ALA A 383 -12.77 -5.39 10.92
CA ALA A 383 -13.09 -5.00 9.56
C ALA A 383 -12.40 -5.88 8.51
N PHE A 384 -11.15 -6.31 8.73
CA PHE A 384 -10.48 -7.25 7.83
C PHE A 384 -11.23 -8.60 7.79
N ILE A 385 -11.63 -9.12 8.95
CA ILE A 385 -12.36 -10.39 9.06
C ILE A 385 -13.69 -10.32 8.31
N LYS A 386 -14.47 -9.25 8.54
CA LYS A 386 -15.73 -9.02 7.82
C LYS A 386 -15.51 -8.86 6.33
N ALA A 387 -14.53 -8.05 5.93
CA ALA A 387 -14.20 -7.81 4.52
C ALA A 387 -13.80 -9.10 3.80
N TRP A 388 -13.02 -9.97 4.46
CA TRP A 388 -12.68 -11.30 3.95
C TRP A 388 -13.93 -12.15 3.75
N ASP A 389 -14.75 -12.29 4.79
CA ASP A 389 -15.93 -13.16 4.75
C ASP A 389 -17.00 -12.65 3.76
N GLU A 390 -17.02 -11.35 3.47
CA GLU A 390 -17.83 -10.74 2.40
C GLU A 390 -17.37 -11.10 0.98
N GLN A 391 -16.10 -11.49 0.79
CA GLN A 391 -15.57 -11.84 -0.53
C GLN A 391 -15.91 -13.27 -0.97
N TYR A 392 -16.46 -14.12 -0.10
CA TYR A 392 -16.81 -15.52 -0.41
C TYR A 392 -15.66 -16.31 -1.07
N ILE A 393 -14.47 -16.21 -0.49
CA ILE A 393 -13.27 -16.93 -0.97
C ILE A 393 -13.53 -18.44 -0.88
N ILE A 394 -13.11 -19.18 -1.91
CA ILE A 394 -13.21 -20.65 -1.98
C ILE A 394 -11.81 -21.29 -1.98
N ASP A 395 -11.71 -22.47 -1.37
CA ASP A 395 -10.48 -23.28 -1.37
C ASP A 395 -10.36 -24.20 -2.60
N GLU A 396 -9.26 -24.96 -2.68
CA GLU A 396 -8.98 -25.92 -3.77
C GLU A 396 -10.01 -27.07 -3.86
N ASP A 397 -10.74 -27.34 -2.76
CA ASP A 397 -11.79 -28.35 -2.66
C ASP A 397 -13.20 -27.79 -2.93
N PHE A 398 -13.31 -26.54 -3.38
CA PHE A 398 -14.56 -25.81 -3.65
C PHE A 398 -15.46 -25.60 -2.43
N ASN A 399 -14.86 -25.46 -1.24
CA ASN A 399 -15.57 -25.11 -0.03
C ASN A 399 -15.31 -23.64 0.33
N ASP A 400 -16.31 -22.98 0.91
CA ASP A 400 -16.17 -21.64 1.45
C ASP A 400 -15.02 -21.59 2.48
N LEU A 401 -14.11 -20.64 2.27
CA LEU A 401 -12.94 -20.39 3.09
C LEU A 401 -13.16 -19.09 3.87
N THR A 402 -13.91 -19.19 4.96
CA THR A 402 -13.99 -18.09 5.93
C THR A 402 -12.62 -17.84 6.55
N TYR A 403 -12.39 -16.63 7.03
CA TYR A 403 -11.08 -16.30 7.59
C TYR A 403 -10.77 -17.16 8.83
N ASN A 404 -11.76 -17.42 9.67
CA ASN A 404 -11.60 -18.33 10.82
C ASN A 404 -11.14 -19.73 10.41
N ARG A 405 -11.69 -20.26 9.31
CA ARG A 405 -11.31 -21.57 8.78
C ARG A 405 -9.89 -21.55 8.23
N PHE A 406 -9.52 -20.48 7.51
CA PHE A 406 -8.18 -20.33 6.98
C PHE A 406 -7.13 -20.35 8.11
N LYS A 407 -7.33 -19.58 9.18
CA LYS A 407 -6.45 -19.57 10.36
C LYS A 407 -6.28 -20.98 10.95
N HIS A 408 -7.37 -21.60 11.37
CA HIS A 408 -7.31 -22.86 12.14
C HIS A 408 -7.02 -24.11 11.30
N SER A 409 -7.16 -24.02 9.98
CA SER A 409 -6.92 -25.15 9.06
C SER A 409 -5.73 -24.90 8.14
N TYR A 410 -4.94 -23.85 8.36
CA TYR A 410 -3.85 -23.41 7.47
C TYR A 410 -2.98 -24.57 7.00
N HIS A 411 -2.32 -25.26 7.93
CA HIS A 411 -1.47 -26.42 7.59
C HIS A 411 -2.22 -27.55 6.89
N GLN A 412 -3.46 -27.83 7.29
CA GLN A 412 -4.28 -28.86 6.63
C GLN A 412 -4.58 -28.49 5.18
N LEU A 413 -4.85 -27.22 4.91
CA LEU A 413 -5.15 -26.69 3.58
C LEU A 413 -3.92 -26.77 2.66
N LEU A 414 -2.72 -26.52 3.18
CA LEU A 414 -1.47 -26.61 2.39
C LEU A 414 -0.95 -28.04 2.25
N SER A 415 -1.39 -28.98 3.09
CA SER A 415 -1.03 -30.40 3.00
C SER A 415 -1.74 -31.18 1.89
N GLN A 416 -2.82 -30.62 1.34
CA GLN A 416 -3.57 -31.22 0.21
C GLN A 416 -2.78 -31.13 -1.10
#